data_AF-A0A819NPG2-F1
#
_entry.id   AF-A0A819NPG2-F1
#
_cell.length_a   1.000
_cell.length_b   1.000
_cell.length_c   1.000
_cell.angle_alpha   90.00
_cell.angle_beta   90.00
_cell.angle_gamma   90.00
#
_symmetry.space_group_name_H-M   'P 1'
#
loop_
_entity.id
_entity.type
_entity.pdbx_description
1 polymer ?
#
loop_
_entity_poly.entity_id
_entity_poly.type
_entity_poly.pdbx_seq_one_letter_code
_entity_poly.pdbx_strand_id
1 'polypeptide(L)'
;MNLRDIRTIIDKNWLFPSLEDLTGTGISLLRLQNTYQITTSQMANGEIDLKFRSQKLTSDECYHIGRVAYINNDFYYALMWMQEALDRFDEKNKRALISRIDILDHLSNEGNIENALALTQEMLAIDPNHVPAKANKVYYESLINGQTLSKDQKKDSLASSEKIGSSSKKNFRVRKQRQNNYLELSEVYKALCRQNRAKLSHKRQAKLFCRYRHNNHPYLILRPVKEEQLFDEPTILLFHDVVSDTDIEQIKVLATPQ
;
A
#
# COMPACT_ATOMS: atom_id res chain seq x y z
N MET A 1 -8.83 -31.42 -6.10
CA MET A 1 -7.55 -31.08 -5.41
C MET A 1 -7.92 -30.29 -4.16
N ASN A 2 -7.52 -30.71 -2.96
CA ASN A 2 -7.96 -30.08 -1.71
C ASN A 2 -7.15 -28.79 -1.45
N LEU A 3 -7.74 -27.77 -0.84
CA LEU A 3 -7.07 -26.48 -0.54
C LEU A 3 -5.79 -26.65 0.30
N ARG A 4 -5.74 -27.71 1.11
CA ARG A 4 -4.54 -28.09 1.89
C ARG A 4 -3.37 -28.56 1.01
N ASP A 5 -3.66 -29.22 -0.10
CA ASP A 5 -2.66 -29.73 -1.04
C ASP A 5 -2.07 -28.57 -1.86
N ILE A 6 -2.90 -27.62 -2.25
CA ILE A 6 -2.47 -26.40 -2.97
C ILE A 6 -1.54 -25.57 -2.09
N ARG A 7 -1.91 -25.36 -0.82
CA ARG A 7 -1.09 -24.59 0.11
C ARG A 7 0.27 -25.23 0.39
N THR A 8 0.31 -26.57 0.48
CA THR A 8 1.57 -27.29 0.65
C THR A 8 2.44 -27.29 -0.61
N ILE A 9 1.85 -27.22 -1.80
CA ILE A 9 2.59 -27.05 -3.07
C ILE A 9 3.19 -25.64 -3.15
N ILE A 10 2.41 -24.60 -2.81
CA ILE A 10 2.88 -23.21 -2.82
C ILE A 10 3.99 -23.01 -1.78
N ASP A 11 3.79 -23.46 -0.54
CA ASP A 11 4.77 -23.25 0.54
C ASP A 11 6.08 -24.03 0.34
N LYS A 12 6.06 -25.12 -0.45
CA LYS A 12 7.25 -25.94 -0.73
C LYS A 12 7.97 -25.57 -2.02
N ASN A 13 7.34 -24.77 -2.88
CA ASN A 13 7.89 -24.43 -4.17
C ASN A 13 8.31 -22.96 -4.18
N TRP A 14 9.61 -22.74 -4.00
CA TRP A 14 10.24 -21.41 -3.95
C TRP A 14 10.04 -20.57 -5.22
N LEU A 15 9.55 -21.17 -6.32
CA LEU A 15 9.17 -20.43 -7.53
C LEU A 15 7.86 -19.64 -7.38
N PHE A 16 7.01 -19.97 -6.40
CA PHE A 16 5.77 -19.24 -6.17
C PHE A 16 5.94 -18.14 -5.13
N PRO A 17 5.25 -17.00 -5.30
CA PRO A 17 5.20 -15.96 -4.29
C PRO A 17 4.68 -16.51 -2.95
N SER A 18 5.31 -16.04 -1.88
CA SER A 18 4.93 -16.33 -0.51
C SER A 18 3.82 -15.39 -0.02
N LEU A 19 3.30 -15.65 1.17
CA LEU A 19 2.37 -14.73 1.84
C LEU A 19 3.04 -13.37 2.13
N GLU A 20 4.35 -13.35 2.37
CA GLU A 20 5.10 -12.11 2.57
C GLU A 20 5.08 -11.26 1.30
N ASP A 21 5.26 -11.87 0.13
CA ASP A 21 5.19 -11.18 -1.16
C ASP A 21 3.81 -10.58 -1.42
N LEU A 22 2.74 -11.29 -1.05
CA LEU A 22 1.38 -10.78 -1.14
C LEU A 22 1.18 -9.55 -0.23
N THR A 23 1.63 -9.62 1.02
CA THR A 23 1.55 -8.48 1.94
C THR A 23 2.41 -7.30 1.49
N GLY A 24 3.62 -7.58 0.97
CA GLY A 24 4.52 -6.58 0.41
C GLY A 24 3.94 -5.91 -0.83
N THR A 25 3.17 -6.64 -1.64
CA THR A 25 2.42 -6.10 -2.77
C THR A 25 1.36 -5.11 -2.28
N GLY A 26 0.57 -5.47 -1.27
CA GLY A 26 -0.41 -4.57 -0.65
C GLY A 26 0.22 -3.28 -0.12
N ILE A 27 1.35 -3.37 0.60
CA ILE A 27 2.09 -2.20 1.10
C ILE A 27 2.60 -1.33 -0.06
N SER A 28 3.10 -1.97 -1.12
CA SER A 28 3.63 -1.26 -2.29
C SER A 28 2.54 -0.52 -3.05
N LEU A 29 1.35 -1.11 -3.20
CA LEU A 29 0.19 -0.46 -3.81
C LEU A 29 -0.24 0.78 -3.00
N LEU A 30 -0.34 0.66 -1.67
CA LEU A 30 -0.64 1.79 -0.79
C LEU A 30 0.42 2.90 -0.89
N ARG A 31 1.70 2.53 -0.98
CA ARG A 31 2.78 3.49 -1.19
C ARG A 31 2.63 4.23 -2.53
N LEU A 32 2.32 3.53 -3.62
CA LEU A 32 2.07 4.16 -4.92
C LEU A 32 0.87 5.09 -4.84
N GLN A 33 -0.22 4.64 -4.24
CA GLN A 33 -1.44 5.43 -4.06
C GLN A 33 -1.14 6.76 -3.37
N ASN A 34 -0.46 6.70 -2.23
CA ASN A 34 -0.08 7.86 -1.43
C ASN A 34 0.94 8.76 -2.15
N THR A 35 1.95 8.17 -2.80
CA THR A 35 3.00 8.91 -3.50
C THR A 35 2.44 9.69 -4.69
N TYR A 36 1.53 9.09 -5.47
CA TYR A 36 1.02 9.68 -6.70
C TYR A 36 -0.37 10.29 -6.59
N GLN A 37 -0.98 10.31 -5.39
CA GLN A 37 -2.34 10.82 -5.16
C GLN A 37 -3.39 10.11 -6.05
N ILE A 38 -3.21 8.81 -6.25
CA ILE A 38 -4.16 8.00 -7.03
C ILE A 38 -5.37 7.73 -6.13
N THR A 39 -6.58 7.93 -6.63
CA THR A 39 -7.77 7.59 -5.85
C THR A 39 -7.94 6.08 -5.75
N THR A 40 -8.59 5.61 -4.68
CA THR A 40 -8.86 4.17 -4.50
C THR A 40 -9.61 3.57 -5.68
N SER A 41 -10.62 4.28 -6.18
CA SER A 41 -11.40 3.84 -7.34
C SER A 41 -10.58 3.78 -8.62
N GLN A 42 -9.73 4.77 -8.90
CA GLN A 42 -8.82 4.72 -10.06
C GLN A 42 -7.88 3.51 -9.97
N MET A 43 -7.26 3.30 -8.80
CA MET A 43 -6.36 2.17 -8.60
C MET A 43 -7.09 0.83 -8.76
N ALA A 44 -8.29 0.70 -8.19
CA ALA A 44 -9.12 -0.50 -8.28
C ALA A 44 -9.70 -0.73 -9.69
N ASN A 45 -9.85 0.32 -10.50
CA ASN A 45 -10.22 0.23 -11.92
C ASN A 45 -9.02 -0.02 -12.86
N GLY A 46 -7.79 -0.05 -12.33
CA GLY A 46 -6.58 -0.19 -13.13
C GLY A 46 -6.23 1.07 -13.93
N GLU A 47 -6.74 2.24 -13.53
CA GLU A 47 -6.56 3.53 -14.19
C GLU A 47 -5.41 4.32 -13.55
N ILE A 48 -4.20 3.75 -13.61
CA ILE A 48 -3.00 4.29 -12.94
C ILE A 48 -2.27 5.32 -13.82
N ASP A 49 -2.36 5.18 -15.15
CA ASP A 49 -1.81 6.13 -16.13
C ASP A 49 -2.76 6.23 -17.34
N LEU A 50 -2.66 7.31 -18.11
CA LEU A 50 -3.45 7.54 -19.33
C LEU A 50 -3.13 6.54 -20.44
N LYS A 51 -1.95 5.90 -20.40
CA LYS A 51 -1.45 5.02 -21.47
C LYS A 51 -1.63 3.53 -21.21
N PHE A 52 -1.67 3.13 -19.94
CA PHE A 52 -1.68 1.71 -19.57
C PHE A 52 -2.83 1.44 -18.61
N ARG A 53 -3.71 0.50 -18.98
CA ARG A 53 -4.78 0.00 -18.13
C ARG A 53 -4.39 -1.35 -17.56
N SER A 54 -4.43 -1.45 -16.23
CA SER A 54 -4.26 -2.71 -15.51
C SER A 54 -5.59 -3.45 -15.39
N GLN A 55 -5.54 -4.71 -14.96
CA GLN A 55 -6.74 -5.45 -14.60
C GLN A 55 -7.48 -4.77 -13.44
N LYS A 56 -8.82 -4.80 -13.49
CA LYS A 56 -9.68 -4.32 -12.41
C LYS A 56 -9.59 -5.26 -11.21
N LEU A 57 -9.52 -4.68 -10.02
CA LEU A 57 -9.54 -5.42 -8.77
C LEU A 57 -10.96 -5.89 -8.43
N THR A 58 -11.04 -7.08 -7.85
CA THR A 58 -12.24 -7.68 -7.27
C THR A 58 -12.51 -7.13 -5.87
N SER A 59 -13.71 -7.36 -5.33
CA SER A 59 -14.06 -7.02 -3.94
C SER A 59 -13.11 -7.68 -2.93
N ASP A 60 -12.71 -8.94 -3.19
CA ASP A 60 -11.77 -9.70 -2.35
C ASP A 60 -10.38 -9.04 -2.30
N GLU A 61 -9.89 -8.57 -3.45
CA GLU A 61 -8.59 -7.89 -3.55
C GLU A 61 -8.62 -6.51 -2.90
N CYS A 62 -9.70 -5.73 -3.10
CA CYS A 62 -9.91 -4.46 -2.42
C CYS A 62 -9.94 -4.63 -0.89
N TYR A 63 -10.67 -5.63 -0.40
CA TYR A 63 -10.71 -5.98 1.02
C TYR A 63 -9.32 -6.35 1.54
N HIS A 64 -8.55 -7.15 0.78
CA HIS A 64 -7.21 -7.53 1.19
C HIS A 64 -6.27 -6.31 1.33
N ILE A 65 -6.32 -5.36 0.39
CA ILE A 65 -5.53 -4.13 0.47
C ILE A 65 -5.96 -3.30 1.70
N GLY A 66 -7.26 -3.17 1.94
CA GLY A 66 -7.80 -2.49 3.13
C GLY A 66 -7.34 -3.14 4.44
N ARG A 67 -7.30 -4.48 4.49
CA ARG A 67 -6.76 -5.24 5.63
C ARG A 67 -5.28 -4.97 5.85
N VAL A 68 -4.49 -4.90 4.78
CA VAL A 68 -3.07 -4.56 4.86
C VAL A 68 -2.91 -3.14 5.41
N ALA A 69 -3.69 -2.17 4.95
CA ALA A 69 -3.67 -0.80 5.48
C ALA A 69 -4.03 -0.77 6.99
N TYR A 70 -5.10 -1.46 7.39
CA TYR A 70 -5.55 -1.55 8.78
C TYR A 70 -4.48 -2.14 9.70
N ILE A 71 -3.85 -3.26 9.31
CA ILE A 71 -2.77 -3.89 10.09
C ILE A 71 -1.56 -2.96 10.25
N ASN A 72 -1.34 -2.06 9.29
CA ASN A 72 -0.29 -1.06 9.34
C ASN A 72 -0.73 0.26 10.02
N ASN A 73 -1.91 0.29 10.67
CA ASN A 73 -2.51 1.46 11.32
C ASN A 73 -2.79 2.64 10.37
N ASP A 74 -2.91 2.38 9.07
CA ASP A 74 -3.33 3.39 8.10
C ASP A 74 -4.85 3.32 7.94
N PHE A 75 -5.55 3.82 8.96
CA PHE A 75 -7.01 3.78 9.04
C PHE A 75 -7.68 4.58 7.92
N TYR A 76 -7.02 5.64 7.42
CA TYR A 76 -7.51 6.42 6.29
C TYR A 76 -7.63 5.55 5.04
N TYR A 77 -6.54 4.89 4.62
CA TYR A 77 -6.62 4.01 3.45
C TYR A 77 -7.40 2.74 3.74
N ALA A 78 -7.38 2.21 4.97
CA ALA A 78 -8.21 1.07 5.35
C ALA A 78 -9.69 1.36 5.07
N LEU A 79 -10.21 2.49 5.55
CA LEU A 79 -11.59 2.90 5.33
C LEU A 79 -11.91 3.06 3.84
N MET A 80 -11.05 3.76 3.09
CA MET A 80 -11.25 3.98 1.65
C MET A 80 -11.30 2.65 0.87
N TRP A 81 -10.42 1.71 1.18
CA TRP A 81 -10.38 0.40 0.51
C TRP A 81 -11.52 -0.52 0.94
N MET A 82 -11.98 -0.44 2.18
CA MET A 82 -13.15 -1.18 2.65
C MET A 82 -14.44 -0.68 2.00
N GLN A 83 -14.57 0.64 1.78
CA GLN A 83 -15.68 1.21 1.01
C GLN A 83 -15.67 0.73 -0.44
N GLU A 84 -14.53 0.80 -1.12
CA GLU A 84 -14.40 0.30 -2.50
C GLU A 84 -14.69 -1.22 -2.58
N ALA A 85 -14.30 -1.99 -1.57
CA ALA A 85 -14.62 -3.42 -1.49
C ALA A 85 -16.14 -3.66 -1.36
N LEU A 86 -16.82 -2.84 -0.54
CA LEU A 86 -18.28 -2.91 -0.36
C LEU A 86 -19.02 -2.51 -1.64
N ASP A 87 -18.60 -1.44 -2.31
CA ASP A 87 -19.19 -0.95 -3.56
C ASP A 87 -19.09 -1.98 -4.69
N ARG A 88 -18.03 -2.78 -4.68
CA ARG A 88 -17.79 -3.86 -5.66
C ARG A 88 -18.39 -5.19 -5.24
N PHE A 89 -18.93 -5.31 -4.03
CA PHE A 89 -19.42 -6.56 -3.51
C PHE A 89 -20.73 -6.96 -4.21
N ASP A 90 -20.74 -8.14 -4.82
CA ASP A 90 -21.93 -8.73 -5.44
C ASP A 90 -22.35 -9.96 -4.64
N GLU A 91 -23.50 -9.88 -3.95
CA GLU A 91 -24.08 -10.99 -3.17
C GLU A 91 -24.35 -12.24 -4.03
N LYS A 92 -24.54 -12.08 -5.35
CA LYS A 92 -24.77 -13.22 -6.26
C LYS A 92 -23.48 -13.93 -6.66
N ASN A 93 -22.32 -13.33 -6.40
CA ASN A 93 -21.03 -13.90 -6.75
C ASN A 93 -20.63 -15.00 -5.75
N LYS A 94 -21.01 -16.24 -6.04
CA LYS A 94 -20.64 -17.43 -5.24
C LYS A 94 -19.14 -17.73 -5.17
N ARG A 95 -18.31 -17.03 -5.95
CA ARG A 95 -16.84 -17.18 -5.91
C ARG A 95 -16.18 -16.20 -4.94
N ALA A 96 -16.91 -15.22 -4.40
CA ALA A 96 -16.40 -14.30 -3.41
C ALA A 96 -15.87 -15.09 -2.20
N LEU A 97 -14.67 -14.74 -1.74
CA LEU A 97 -14.03 -15.38 -0.59
C LEU A 97 -14.43 -14.70 0.72
N ILE A 98 -14.76 -13.42 0.66
CA ILE A 98 -15.23 -12.61 1.78
C ILE A 98 -16.76 -12.54 1.80
N SER A 99 -17.33 -12.36 3.00
CA SER A 99 -18.74 -12.04 3.19
C SER A 99 -18.95 -10.52 3.29
N ARG A 100 -20.19 -10.08 3.05
CA ARG A 100 -20.59 -8.67 3.28
C ARG A 100 -20.36 -8.27 4.74
N ILE A 101 -20.58 -9.19 5.68
CA ILE A 101 -20.34 -8.98 7.11
C ILE A 101 -18.86 -8.69 7.40
N ASP A 102 -17.93 -9.39 6.74
CA ASP A 102 -16.49 -9.16 6.93
C ASP A 102 -16.09 -7.73 6.58
N ILE A 103 -16.68 -7.14 5.54
CA ILE A 103 -16.40 -5.75 5.14
C ILE A 103 -17.05 -4.76 6.12
N LEU A 104 -18.31 -4.99 6.48
CA LEU A 104 -19.06 -4.14 7.41
C LEU A 104 -18.43 -4.09 8.81
N ASP A 105 -17.85 -5.21 9.28
CA ASP A 105 -17.17 -5.27 10.57
C ASP A 105 -16.00 -4.27 10.62
N HIS A 106 -15.15 -4.24 9.59
CA HIS A 106 -14.05 -3.25 9.50
C HIS A 106 -14.56 -1.81 9.43
N LEU A 107 -15.60 -1.55 8.62
CA LEU A 107 -16.17 -0.21 8.50
C LEU A 107 -16.82 0.29 9.79
N SER A 108 -17.43 -0.61 10.57
CA SER A 108 -18.07 -0.27 11.84
C SER A 108 -17.07 0.16 12.92
N ASN A 109 -15.83 -0.34 12.86
CA ASN A 109 -14.80 0.00 13.84
C ASN A 109 -14.17 1.39 13.61
N GLU A 110 -14.15 1.87 12.36
CA GLU A 110 -13.47 3.12 11.98
C GLU A 110 -14.43 4.32 11.81
N GLY A 111 -15.74 4.12 12.00
CA GLY A 111 -16.76 5.14 11.83
C GLY A 111 -17.08 5.95 13.08
N ASN A 112 -17.84 7.05 12.91
CA ASN A 112 -18.56 7.66 14.03
C ASN A 112 -19.57 6.65 14.61
N ILE A 113 -19.84 6.75 15.90
CA ILE A 113 -20.67 5.82 16.69
C ILE A 113 -22.05 5.61 16.02
N GLU A 114 -22.65 6.66 15.44
CA GLU A 114 -23.93 6.56 14.73
C GLU A 114 -23.84 5.67 13.50
N ASN A 115 -22.82 5.87 12.66
CA ASN A 115 -22.58 5.04 11.47
C ASN A 115 -22.19 3.61 11.88
N ALA A 116 -21.37 3.46 12.92
CA ALA A 116 -20.99 2.16 13.45
C ALA A 116 -22.21 1.36 13.91
N LEU A 117 -23.15 2.00 14.60
CA LEU A 117 -24.41 1.38 15.01
C LEU A 117 -25.27 1.00 13.80
N ALA A 118 -25.39 1.87 12.80
CA ALA A 118 -26.16 1.58 11.58
C ALA A 118 -25.59 0.36 10.82
N LEU A 119 -24.27 0.33 10.60
CA LEU A 119 -23.59 -0.80 9.97
C LEU A 119 -23.73 -2.09 10.79
N THR A 120 -23.69 -1.97 12.12
CA THR A 120 -23.89 -3.12 13.02
C THR A 120 -25.31 -3.67 12.96
N GLN A 121 -26.31 -2.81 12.86
CA GLN A 121 -27.69 -3.23 12.65
C GLN A 121 -27.87 -3.91 11.29
N GLU A 122 -27.20 -3.42 10.25
CA GLU A 122 -27.18 -4.07 8.95
C GLU A 122 -26.53 -5.47 9.01
N MET A 123 -25.41 -5.62 9.71
CA MET A 123 -24.80 -6.95 9.95
C MET A 123 -25.78 -7.92 10.62
N LEU A 124 -26.52 -7.44 11.63
CA LEU A 124 -27.52 -8.24 12.34
C LEU A 124 -28.78 -8.55 11.52
N ALA A 125 -29.08 -7.75 10.49
CA ALA A 125 -30.15 -8.06 9.55
C ALA A 125 -29.77 -9.23 8.63
N ILE A 126 -28.48 -9.35 8.29
CA ILE A 126 -27.93 -10.46 7.47
C ILE A 126 -27.77 -11.72 8.33
N ASP A 127 -27.12 -11.59 9.49
CA ASP A 127 -26.96 -12.67 10.46
C ASP A 127 -27.44 -12.24 11.85
N PRO A 128 -28.71 -12.55 12.19
CA PRO A 128 -29.27 -12.25 13.50
C PRO A 128 -28.56 -12.94 14.66
N ASN A 129 -27.68 -13.91 14.42
CA ASN A 129 -26.93 -14.64 15.44
C ASN A 129 -25.45 -14.26 15.49
N HIS A 130 -25.03 -13.22 14.76
CA HIS A 130 -23.65 -12.73 14.76
C HIS A 130 -23.26 -12.19 16.15
N VAL A 131 -22.52 -13.00 16.91
CA VAL A 131 -22.15 -12.71 18.31
C VAL A 131 -21.39 -11.38 18.44
N PRO A 132 -20.37 -11.06 17.61
CA PRO A 132 -19.67 -9.78 17.70
C PRO A 132 -20.58 -8.58 17.45
N ALA A 133 -21.47 -8.66 16.47
CA ALA A 133 -22.35 -7.54 16.13
C ALA A 133 -23.38 -7.27 17.24
N LYS A 134 -23.87 -8.31 17.94
CA LYS A 134 -24.72 -8.12 19.12
C LYS A 134 -23.99 -7.37 20.23
N ALA A 135 -22.75 -7.75 20.51
CA ALA A 135 -21.94 -7.09 21.54
C ALA A 135 -21.64 -5.63 21.15
N ASN A 136 -21.23 -5.38 19.90
CA ASN A 136 -20.95 -4.04 19.39
C ASN A 136 -22.19 -3.14 19.39
N LYS A 137 -23.38 -3.68 19.07
CA LYS A 137 -24.64 -2.92 19.13
C LYS A 137 -24.91 -2.39 20.54
N VAL A 138 -24.85 -3.27 21.55
CA VAL A 138 -25.04 -2.88 22.96
C VAL A 138 -24.01 -1.83 23.37
N TYR A 139 -22.76 -2.01 22.91
CA TYR A 139 -21.69 -1.05 23.16
C TYR A 139 -22.00 0.33 22.59
N TYR A 140 -22.31 0.44 21.29
CA TYR A 140 -22.61 1.72 20.65
C TYR A 140 -23.88 2.39 21.21
N GLU A 141 -24.94 1.64 21.48
CA GLU A 141 -26.16 2.16 22.10
C GLU A 141 -25.90 2.75 23.48
N SER A 142 -25.04 2.10 24.29
CA SER A 142 -24.68 2.63 25.61
C SER A 142 -23.89 3.94 25.53
N LEU A 143 -23.02 4.10 24.52
CA LEU A 143 -22.25 5.31 24.30
C LEU A 143 -23.15 6.49 23.91
N ILE A 144 -24.12 6.25 23.01
CA ILE A 144 -25.09 7.27 22.58
C ILE A 144 -25.96 7.71 23.77
N ASN A 145 -26.38 6.77 24.60
CA ASN A 145 -27.23 7.03 25.76
C ASN A 145 -26.46 7.57 26.99
N GLY A 146 -25.14 7.77 26.88
CA GLY A 146 -24.30 8.30 27.97
C GLY A 146 -24.16 7.37 29.18
N GLN A 147 -24.39 6.06 29.02
CA GLN A 147 -24.31 5.08 30.09
C GLN A 147 -22.89 4.49 30.21
N THR A 148 -22.32 4.48 31.42
CA THR A 148 -21.03 3.81 31.67
C THR A 148 -21.19 2.29 31.77
N LEU A 149 -20.70 1.56 30.76
CA LEU A 149 -20.60 0.10 30.76
C LEU A 149 -19.62 -0.43 31.82
N SER A 150 -19.91 -1.62 32.35
CA SER A 150 -19.02 -2.36 33.25
C SER A 150 -17.75 -2.84 32.54
N LYS A 151 -16.65 -3.05 33.28
CA LYS A 151 -15.33 -3.40 32.73
C LYS A 151 -15.33 -4.71 31.91
N ASP A 152 -16.24 -5.63 32.19
CA ASP A 152 -16.36 -6.92 31.51
C ASP A 152 -17.00 -6.77 30.10
N GLN A 153 -17.94 -5.84 29.93
CA GLN A 153 -18.61 -5.58 28.65
C GLN A 153 -17.69 -4.87 27.62
N LYS A 154 -16.66 -4.17 28.08
CA LYS A 154 -15.64 -3.52 27.21
C LYS A 154 -14.63 -4.51 26.63
N LYS A 155 -14.40 -5.66 27.28
CA LYS A 155 -13.38 -6.63 26.85
C LYS A 155 -13.84 -7.49 25.68
N ASP A 156 -15.13 -7.86 25.65
CA ASP A 156 -15.70 -8.70 24.58
C ASP A 156 -15.93 -7.93 23.27
N SER A 157 -16.09 -6.61 23.33
CA SER A 157 -16.32 -5.73 22.17
C SER A 157 -15.04 -5.33 21.42
N LEU A 158 -13.88 -5.28 22.08
CA LEU A 158 -12.57 -4.96 21.48
C LEU A 158 -11.75 -6.21 21.05
N ALA A 159 -12.24 -7.42 21.37
CA ALA A 159 -11.51 -8.67 21.13
C ALA A 159 -11.64 -9.24 19.68
N SER A 160 -12.39 -8.57 18.81
CA SER A 160 -12.74 -9.04 17.45
C SER A 160 -11.67 -8.80 16.39
N SER A 161 -10.69 -7.91 16.61
CA SER A 161 -9.63 -7.65 15.63
C SER A 161 -8.64 -8.81 15.42
N GLU A 162 -8.69 -9.88 16.22
CA GLU A 162 -7.71 -10.99 16.20
C GLU A 162 -8.23 -12.34 15.68
N LYS A 163 -9.52 -12.49 15.33
CA LYS A 163 -10.12 -13.83 15.16
C LYS A 163 -10.94 -14.07 13.88
N ILE A 164 -10.51 -13.60 12.71
CA ILE A 164 -10.94 -14.22 11.43
C ILE A 164 -9.70 -14.37 10.53
N GLY A 165 -9.22 -15.62 10.38
CA GLY A 165 -8.06 -15.98 9.55
C GLY A 165 -6.93 -16.79 10.24
N SER A 166 -7.15 -17.40 11.41
CA SER A 166 -6.15 -18.30 12.02
C SER A 166 -6.23 -19.72 11.42
N SER A 167 -5.69 -19.88 10.21
CA SER A 167 -5.16 -21.16 9.73
C SER A 167 -3.82 -20.90 9.05
N SER A 168 -2.83 -20.65 9.91
CA SER A 168 -1.39 -20.87 9.77
C SER A 168 -0.67 -19.92 10.73
N LYS A 169 -0.89 -20.11 12.04
CA LYS A 169 0.06 -19.67 13.06
C LYS A 169 1.28 -20.60 12.99
N LYS A 170 2.05 -20.53 11.90
CA LYS A 170 3.48 -20.81 11.99
C LYS A 170 4.10 -19.49 12.42
N ASN A 171 4.97 -19.57 13.41
CA ASN A 171 5.71 -18.45 13.98
C ASN A 171 6.54 -17.74 12.90
N PHE A 172 5.91 -16.89 12.09
CA PHE A 172 6.62 -15.82 11.41
C PHE A 172 6.92 -14.81 12.51
N ARG A 173 8.06 -14.99 13.18
CA ARG A 173 8.75 -13.88 13.82
C ARG A 173 9.12 -12.95 12.66
N VAL A 174 8.16 -12.14 12.21
CA VAL A 174 8.47 -10.88 11.53
C VAL A 174 9.32 -10.18 12.56
N ARG A 175 10.64 -10.24 12.32
CA ARG A 175 11.63 -9.47 13.07
C ARG A 175 10.99 -8.10 13.17
N LYS A 176 10.78 -7.61 14.38
CA LYS A 176 10.35 -6.24 14.69
C LYS A 176 11.47 -5.32 14.18
N GLN A 177 11.67 -5.30 12.87
CA GLN A 177 12.47 -4.33 12.15
C GLN A 177 11.69 -3.07 12.42
N ARG A 178 12.18 -2.35 13.43
CA ARG A 178 12.29 -0.91 13.47
C ARG A 178 11.19 -0.25 12.63
N GLN A 179 10.16 0.28 13.30
CA GLN A 179 9.12 1.14 12.75
C GLN A 179 9.76 2.23 11.88
N ASN A 180 10.04 1.90 10.63
CA ASN A 180 10.14 2.86 9.56
C ASN A 180 8.71 2.91 9.06
N ASN A 181 8.01 4.00 9.37
CA ASN A 181 6.70 4.27 8.79
C ASN A 181 6.89 4.38 7.27
N TYR A 182 6.79 3.27 6.53
CA TYR A 182 6.97 3.21 5.07
C TYR A 182 5.97 4.10 4.33
N LEU A 183 4.85 4.45 4.98
CA LEU A 183 3.82 5.36 4.50
C LEU A 183 4.11 6.83 4.83
N GLU A 184 4.98 7.11 5.80
CA GLU A 184 5.39 8.46 6.21
C GLU A 184 6.61 8.91 5.40
N LEU A 185 6.49 8.82 4.08
CA LEU A 185 7.42 9.51 3.19
C LEU A 185 7.23 11.02 3.36
N SER A 186 8.33 11.76 3.44
CA SER A 186 8.27 13.23 3.46
C SER A 186 7.46 13.75 2.27
N GLU A 187 6.63 14.77 2.47
CA GLU A 187 5.88 15.38 1.37
C GLU A 187 6.82 15.91 0.27
N VAL A 188 8.05 16.30 0.63
CA VAL A 188 9.10 16.67 -0.34
C VAL A 188 9.43 15.49 -1.26
N TYR A 189 9.59 14.28 -0.71
CA TYR A 189 9.85 13.08 -1.50
C TYR A 189 8.68 12.80 -2.45
N LYS A 190 7.44 12.83 -1.94
CA LYS A 190 6.25 12.57 -2.75
C LYS A 190 6.09 13.59 -3.88
N ALA A 191 6.31 14.87 -3.59
CA ALA A 191 6.30 15.94 -4.58
C ALA A 191 7.33 15.71 -5.70
N LEU A 192 8.55 15.30 -5.35
CA LEU A 192 9.58 14.99 -6.35
C LEU A 192 9.17 13.84 -7.28
N CYS A 193 8.54 12.78 -6.75
CA CYS A 193 7.99 11.69 -7.58
C CYS A 193 6.89 12.16 -8.54
N ARG A 194 6.07 13.13 -8.13
CA ARG A 194 5.03 13.76 -8.98
C ARG A 194 5.61 14.75 -10.00
N GLN A 195 6.93 14.84 -10.12
CA GLN A 195 7.64 15.81 -10.97
C GLN A 195 7.39 17.27 -10.59
N ASN A 196 6.89 17.53 -9.38
CA ASN A 196 6.98 18.85 -8.77
C ASN A 196 8.45 19.04 -8.38
N ARG A 197 9.26 19.47 -9.36
CA ARG A 197 10.67 19.80 -9.14
C ARG A 197 10.72 20.83 -8.02
N ALA A 198 11.17 20.41 -6.84
CA ALA A 198 11.50 21.34 -5.77
C ALA A 198 12.61 22.23 -6.35
N LYS A 199 12.26 23.45 -6.74
CA LYS A 199 13.23 24.36 -7.34
C LYS A 199 14.26 24.68 -6.27
N LEU A 200 15.51 24.39 -6.57
CA LEU A 200 16.64 24.88 -5.78
C LEU A 200 16.51 26.40 -5.59
N SER A 201 16.83 26.90 -4.41
CA SER A 201 16.93 28.35 -4.19
C SER A 201 17.93 28.97 -5.18
N HIS A 202 17.66 30.17 -5.68
CA HIS A 202 18.58 30.91 -6.55
C HIS A 202 20.00 30.98 -5.98
N LYS A 203 20.16 31.14 -4.65
CA LYS A 203 21.47 31.15 -3.98
C LYS A 203 22.22 29.83 -4.13
N ARG A 204 21.50 28.71 -4.16
CA ARG A 204 22.06 27.35 -4.25
C ARG A 204 22.36 27.00 -5.71
N GLN A 205 21.45 27.35 -6.63
CA GLN A 205 21.67 27.22 -8.07
C GLN A 205 22.92 27.99 -8.54
N ALA A 206 23.14 29.21 -8.02
CA ALA A 206 24.30 30.02 -8.38
C ALA A 206 25.66 29.42 -7.96
N LYS A 207 25.67 28.43 -7.05
CA LYS A 207 26.89 27.70 -6.66
C LYS A 207 27.19 26.50 -7.55
N LEU A 208 26.21 26.02 -8.31
CA LEU A 208 26.38 24.90 -9.22
C LEU A 208 27.22 25.35 -10.42
N PHE A 209 28.08 24.46 -10.93
CA PHE A 209 28.98 24.77 -12.03
C PHE A 209 29.07 23.62 -13.03
N CYS A 210 29.47 23.95 -14.25
CA CYS A 210 29.88 23.00 -15.27
C CYS A 210 31.39 23.14 -15.46
N ARG A 211 32.10 22.03 -15.61
CA ARG A 211 33.55 22.03 -15.85
C ARG A 211 33.97 20.92 -16.79
N TYR A 212 35.10 21.14 -17.45
CA TYR A 212 35.82 20.12 -18.20
C TYR A 212 36.84 19.44 -17.28
N ARG A 213 36.70 18.13 -17.07
CA ARG A 213 37.57 17.37 -16.18
C ARG A 213 38.46 16.43 -16.97
N HIS A 214 39.77 16.57 -16.79
CA HIS A 214 40.76 15.70 -17.45
C HIS A 214 41.57 14.82 -16.50
N ASN A 215 41.65 15.16 -15.20
CA ASN A 215 42.39 14.41 -14.17
C ASN A 215 43.82 14.00 -14.58
N ASN A 216 44.51 14.85 -15.36
CA ASN A 216 45.84 14.56 -15.95
C ASN A 216 45.95 13.24 -16.71
N HIS A 217 44.85 12.67 -17.16
CA HIS A 217 44.87 11.47 -17.99
C HIS A 217 45.19 11.86 -19.44
N PRO A 218 46.19 11.26 -20.11
CA PRO A 218 46.64 11.68 -21.44
C PRO A 218 45.52 11.83 -22.47
N TYR A 219 44.57 10.88 -22.49
CA TYR A 219 43.42 10.92 -23.39
C TYR A 219 42.41 12.02 -23.05
N LEU A 220 42.22 12.32 -21.77
CA LEU A 220 41.25 13.33 -21.33
C LEU A 220 41.81 14.75 -21.39
N ILE A 221 43.13 14.92 -21.55
CA ILE A 221 43.72 16.23 -21.86
C ILE A 221 43.25 16.69 -23.24
N LEU A 222 43.20 15.77 -24.22
CA LEU A 222 42.72 16.05 -25.57
C LEU A 222 41.20 16.13 -25.65
N ARG A 223 40.51 15.26 -24.90
CA ARG A 223 39.04 15.23 -24.84
C ARG A 223 38.54 15.17 -23.39
N PRO A 224 38.48 16.32 -22.69
CA PRO A 224 38.03 16.36 -21.30
C PRO A 224 36.59 15.90 -21.15
N VAL A 225 36.29 15.28 -20.01
CA VAL A 225 34.92 14.87 -19.67
C VAL A 225 34.11 16.12 -19.31
N LYS A 226 32.91 16.23 -19.86
CA LYS A 226 31.94 17.27 -19.53
C LYS A 226 31.25 16.91 -18.21
N GLU A 227 31.55 17.63 -17.14
CA GLU A 227 30.98 17.42 -15.81
C GLU A 227 30.05 18.58 -15.46
N GLU A 228 28.80 18.28 -15.11
CA GLU A 228 27.80 19.23 -14.61
C GLU A 228 27.43 18.87 -13.17
N GLN A 229 27.45 19.84 -12.26
CA GLN A 229 26.98 19.64 -10.89
C GLN A 229 25.48 19.92 -10.78
N LEU A 230 24.68 18.89 -10.49
CA LEU A 230 23.22 19.00 -10.32
C LEU A 230 22.81 19.32 -8.88
N PHE A 231 23.63 18.96 -7.91
CA PHE A 231 23.38 19.22 -6.48
C PHE A 231 24.70 19.34 -5.73
N ASP A 232 24.74 20.19 -4.72
CA ASP A 232 25.90 20.44 -3.85
C ASP A 232 26.00 19.44 -2.70
N GLU A 233 24.90 19.18 -1.97
CA GLU A 233 24.86 18.34 -0.77
C GLU A 233 23.59 17.47 -0.68
N PRO A 234 23.65 16.15 -0.95
CA PRO A 234 24.84 15.42 -1.39
C PRO A 234 25.29 15.83 -2.78
N THR A 235 26.58 15.78 -3.08
CA THR A 235 27.07 16.16 -4.40
C THR A 235 26.56 15.19 -5.47
N ILE A 236 25.79 15.70 -6.44
CA ILE A 236 25.29 14.93 -7.59
C ILE A 236 25.94 15.51 -8.84
N LEU A 237 26.63 14.67 -9.60
CA LEU A 237 27.33 15.04 -10.83
C LEU A 237 26.70 14.29 -12.01
N LEU A 238 26.49 15.01 -13.11
CA LEU A 238 26.09 14.48 -14.40
C LEU A 238 27.27 14.59 -15.37
N PHE A 239 27.63 13.46 -15.97
CA PHE A 239 28.65 13.43 -17.01
C PHE A 239 27.98 13.33 -18.37
N HIS A 240 28.27 14.29 -19.25
CA HIS A 240 27.71 14.34 -20.59
C HIS A 240 28.60 13.61 -21.59
N ASP A 241 27.96 13.01 -22.60
CA ASP A 241 28.60 12.37 -23.75
C ASP A 241 29.64 11.29 -23.39
N VAL A 242 29.44 10.58 -22.27
CA VAL A 242 30.33 9.49 -21.84
C VAL A 242 30.13 8.24 -22.68
N VAL A 243 28.87 7.97 -23.08
CA VAL A 243 28.46 6.80 -23.85
C VAL A 243 27.91 7.27 -25.18
N SER A 244 28.31 6.66 -26.29
CA SER A 244 27.82 7.02 -27.62
C SER A 244 26.37 6.57 -27.83
N ASP A 245 25.62 7.24 -28.70
CA ASP A 245 24.24 6.84 -29.01
C ASP A 245 24.15 5.38 -29.50
N THR A 246 25.15 4.90 -30.25
CA THR A 246 25.22 3.51 -30.70
C THR A 246 25.40 2.52 -29.55
N ASP A 247 26.26 2.84 -28.59
CA ASP A 247 26.46 2.00 -27.40
C ASP A 247 25.20 2.03 -26.51
N ILE A 248 24.54 3.18 -26.40
CA ILE A 248 23.27 3.32 -25.69
C ILE A 248 22.22 2.39 -26.29
N GLU A 249 22.07 2.36 -27.62
CA GLU A 249 21.12 1.46 -28.28
C GLU A 249 21.49 -0.02 -28.07
N GLN A 250 22.77 -0.38 -28.13
CA GLN A 250 23.20 -1.74 -27.82
C GLN A 250 22.88 -2.14 -26.38
N ILE A 251 23.13 -1.25 -25.41
CA ILE A 251 22.79 -1.48 -24.00
C ILE A 251 21.29 -1.68 -23.83
N LYS A 252 20.45 -0.89 -24.52
CA LYS A 252 19.00 -1.06 -24.49
C LYS A 252 18.58 -2.44 -25.00
N VAL A 253 19.16 -2.90 -26.12
CA VAL A 253 18.89 -4.23 -26.70
C VAL A 253 19.35 -5.37 -25.77
N LEU A 254 20.50 -5.21 -25.12
CA LEU A 254 20.99 -6.21 -24.16
C LEU A 254 20.18 -6.24 -22.87
N ALA A 255 19.61 -5.11 -22.45
CA ALA A 255 18.83 -4.97 -21.22
C ALA A 255 17.35 -5.36 -21.38
N THR A 256 16.83 -5.49 -22.61
CA THR A 256 15.48 -6.01 -22.80
C THR A 256 15.41 -7.47 -22.33
N PRO A 257 14.50 -7.80 -21.40
CA PRO A 257 14.36 -9.17 -20.92
C PRO A 257 13.97 -10.08 -22.08
N GLN A 258 14.68 -11.21 -22.21
CA GLN A 258 14.38 -12.27 -23.18
C GLN A 258 13.18 -13.12 -22.71
#